data_AF-A0A6I1UIQ8-F1
#
_entry.id   AF-A0A6I1UIQ8-F1
#
_cell.length_a   1.000
_cell.length_b   1.000
_cell.length_c   1.000
_cell.angle_alpha   90.00
_cell.angle_beta   90.00
_cell.angle_gamma   90.00
#
_symmetry.space_group_name_H-M   'P 1'
#
loop_
_entity.id
_entity.type
_entity.pdbx_description
1 polymer ?
#
loop_
_entity_poly.entity_id
_entity_poly.type
_entity_poly.pdbx_seq_one_letter_code
_entity_poly.pdbx_strand_id
1 'polypeptide(L)'
;MKKIENFFSKGNKRNITPQDPKANRNSKAFVGQLHFEQIVKNFLDDNGNFDREVYYEIEEYRKESLILGRRIYINLKNKSNSNEKIIHVFIPEERRKG
;
A
#
# COMPACT_ATOMS: atom_id res chain seq x y z
N MET A 1 14.07 -11.08 8.27
CA MET A 1 13.42 -11.32 6.95
C MET A 1 11.98 -11.83 7.02
N LYS A 2 11.57 -12.73 7.94
CA LYS A 2 10.18 -13.26 8.02
C LYS A 2 9.03 -12.23 8.16
N LYS A 3 9.27 -11.01 8.66
CA LYS A 3 8.20 -10.01 8.92
C LYS A 3 7.57 -9.42 7.64
N ILE A 4 8.35 -9.26 6.56
CA ILE A 4 7.88 -8.59 5.32
C ILE A 4 7.07 -9.54 4.43
N GLU A 5 7.34 -10.85 4.52
CA GLU A 5 6.58 -11.87 3.81
C GLU A 5 5.10 -11.85 4.19
N ASN A 6 4.75 -11.49 5.43
CA ASN A 6 3.34 -11.46 5.86
C ASN A 6 2.55 -10.24 5.36
N PHE A 7 3.23 -9.17 4.94
CA PHE A 7 2.58 -7.93 4.47
C PHE A 7 2.33 -7.94 2.96
N PHE A 8 3.30 -8.37 2.14
CA PHE A 8 3.25 -8.22 0.68
C PHE A 8 3.31 -9.53 -0.11
N SER A 9 3.34 -10.69 0.55
CA SER A 9 3.41 -11.96 -0.18
C SER A 9 2.04 -12.48 -0.62
N LYS A 10 2.05 -13.16 -1.76
CA LYS A 10 0.92 -13.92 -2.33
C LYS A 10 0.44 -15.08 -1.44
N GLY A 11 1.10 -15.37 -0.32
CA GLY A 11 0.76 -16.47 0.58
C GLY A 11 -0.45 -16.20 1.47
N ASN A 12 -0.81 -14.93 1.67
CA ASN A 12 -1.94 -14.54 2.51
C ASN A 12 -3.25 -14.57 1.72
N LYS A 13 -3.82 -15.76 1.48
CA LYS A 13 -5.06 -15.95 0.69
C LYS A 13 -6.26 -15.15 1.20
N ARG A 14 -6.28 -14.76 2.48
CA ARG A 14 -7.34 -13.91 3.07
C ARG A 14 -7.23 -12.44 2.67
N ASN A 15 -6.08 -12.01 2.15
CA ASN A 15 -5.78 -10.63 1.76
C ASN A 15 -5.59 -10.48 0.24
N ILE A 16 -6.12 -11.41 -0.55
CA ILE A 16 -6.06 -11.36 -2.02
C ILE A 16 -7.48 -11.26 -2.55
N THR A 17 -7.76 -10.16 -3.24
CA THR A 17 -9.00 -9.95 -3.98
C THR A 17 -8.68 -9.57 -5.42
N PRO A 18 -9.57 -9.87 -6.39
CA PRO A 18 -9.37 -9.43 -7.77
C PRO A 18 -9.15 -7.91 -7.85
N GLN A 19 -8.16 -7.51 -8.64
CA GLN A 19 -7.84 -6.11 -8.88
C GLN A 19 -7.37 -5.90 -10.32
N ASP A 20 -7.82 -4.81 -10.95
CA ASP A 20 -7.34 -4.38 -12.27
C ASP A 20 -5.80 -4.26 -12.27
N PRO A 21 -5.10 -4.79 -13.29
CA PRO A 21 -3.65 -4.75 -13.33
C PRO A 21 -3.04 -3.34 -13.26
N LYS A 22 -3.73 -2.32 -13.78
CA LYS A 22 -3.29 -0.92 -13.69
C LYS A 22 -3.50 -0.36 -12.30
N ALA A 23 -4.55 -0.77 -11.58
CA ALA A 23 -4.78 -0.38 -10.19
C ALA A 23 -3.77 -1.06 -9.25
N ASN A 24 -3.40 -2.31 -9.53
CA ASN A 24 -2.45 -3.08 -8.74
C ASN A 24 -0.99 -2.68 -8.99
N ARG A 25 -0.55 -2.62 -10.26
CA ARG A 25 0.86 -2.40 -10.63
C ARG A 25 1.22 -0.92 -10.62
N ASN A 26 2.51 -0.63 -10.42
CA ASN A 26 3.07 0.70 -10.64
C ASN A 26 3.63 0.80 -12.07
N SER A 27 3.29 1.88 -12.78
CA SER A 27 3.77 2.14 -14.14
C SER A 27 3.91 3.65 -14.38
N LYS A 28 4.59 4.06 -15.45
CA LYS A 28 4.72 5.49 -15.83
C LYS A 28 3.36 6.19 -16.01
N ALA A 29 2.33 5.46 -16.43
CA ALA A 29 1.01 6.02 -16.71
C ALA A 29 0.04 5.92 -15.52
N PHE A 30 0.27 4.98 -14.60
CA PHE A 30 -0.65 4.68 -13.51
C PHE A 30 0.13 4.32 -12.24
N VAL A 31 -0.05 5.13 -11.19
CA VAL A 31 0.49 4.88 -9.85
C VAL A 31 -0.46 3.95 -9.10
N GLY A 32 -0.14 2.66 -9.05
CA GLY A 32 -0.98 1.62 -8.42
C GLY A 32 -0.58 1.27 -6.99
N GLN A 33 -1.29 0.31 -6.42
CA GLN A 33 -1.11 -0.15 -5.05
C GLN A 33 0.35 -0.53 -4.76
N LEU A 34 1.02 -1.19 -5.70
CA LEU A 34 2.43 -1.56 -5.61
C LEU A 34 3.35 -0.37 -5.31
N HIS A 35 3.05 0.83 -5.80
CA HIS A 35 3.85 2.02 -5.51
C HIS A 35 3.85 2.34 -4.01
N PHE A 36 2.67 2.30 -3.40
CA PHE A 36 2.47 2.61 -2.00
C PHE A 36 3.01 1.50 -1.09
N GLU A 37 2.87 0.24 -1.50
CA GLU A 37 3.51 -0.91 -0.84
C GLU A 37 5.05 -0.79 -0.86
N GLN A 38 5.63 -0.33 -1.98
CA GLN A 38 7.07 -0.08 -2.10
C GLN A 38 7.55 1.04 -1.17
N ILE A 39 6.75 2.10 -0.97
CA ILE A 39 7.08 3.16 0.00
C ILE A 39 7.22 2.57 1.41
N VAL A 40 6.25 1.75 1.84
CA VAL A 40 6.29 1.08 3.15
C VAL A 40 7.49 0.16 3.26
N LYS A 41 7.70 -0.68 2.24
CA LYS A 41 8.82 -1.62 2.22
C LYS A 41 10.17 -0.89 2.34
N ASN A 42 10.39 0.14 1.52
CA ASN A 42 11.64 0.91 1.54
C ASN A 42 11.83 1.63 2.89
N PHE A 43 10.75 2.13 3.49
CA PHE A 43 10.83 2.77 4.81
C PHE A 43 11.25 1.77 5.91
N LEU A 44 10.78 0.52 5.84
CA LEU A 44 11.13 -0.54 6.80
C LEU A 44 12.49 -1.20 6.53
N ASP A 45 12.94 -1.27 5.27
CA ASP A 45 14.18 -1.93 4.85
C ASP A 45 15.44 -1.07 5.04
N ASP A 46 15.28 0.21 5.36
CA ASP A 46 16.38 1.14 5.58
C ASP A 46 17.02 0.88 6.96
N ASN A 47 18.02 -0.01 6.92
CA ASN A 47 18.71 -0.67 8.02
C ASN A 47 19.44 0.27 9.01
N GLY A 48 19.45 1.58 8.77
CA GLY A 48 20.13 2.56 9.62
C GLY A 48 19.32 3.05 10.82
N ASN A 49 18.04 2.67 10.96
CA ASN A 49 17.18 3.27 11.99
C ASN A 49 16.11 2.27 12.49
N PHE A 50 16.31 1.80 13.71
CA PHE A 50 15.52 0.75 14.36
C PHE A 50 14.21 1.27 14.99
N ASP A 51 14.00 2.59 15.02
CA ASP A 51 12.87 3.25 15.69
C ASP A 51 11.75 3.64 14.71
N ARG A 52 11.49 2.78 13.72
CA ARG A 52 10.48 3.02 12.69
C ARG A 52 9.22 2.23 12.96
N GLU A 53 8.08 2.90 12.81
CA GLU A 53 6.76 2.29 12.87
C GLU A 53 5.97 2.65 11.63
N VAL A 54 5.15 1.71 11.16
CA VAL A 54 4.22 1.93 10.07
C VAL A 54 2.84 1.51 10.52
N TYR A 55 1.87 2.42 10.43
CA TYR A 55 0.45 2.07 10.44
C TYR A 55 -0.01 2.01 8.99
N TYR A 56 -0.59 0.87 8.61
CA TYR A 56 -0.93 0.58 7.22
C TYR A 56 -2.33 -0.05 7.14
N GLU A 57 -3.20 0.58 6.37
CA GLU A 57 -4.57 0.10 6.13
C GLU A 57 -4.85 0.10 4.63
N ILE A 58 -5.49 -0.98 4.17
CA ILE A 58 -6.11 -1.04 2.85
C ILE A 58 -7.57 -1.38 3.06
N GLU A 59 -8.45 -0.58 2.47
CA GLU A 59 -9.89 -0.80 2.50
C GLU A 59 -10.43 -0.85 1.08
N GLU A 60 -11.25 -1.85 0.78
CA GLU A 60 -11.97 -1.91 -0.49
C GLU A 60 -13.19 -1.01 -0.44
N TYR A 61 -13.23 -0.02 -1.31
CA TYR A 61 -14.40 0.81 -1.48
C TYR A 61 -15.38 0.09 -2.41
N ARG A 62 -16.53 -0.30 -1.88
CA ARG A 62 -17.52 -1.13 -2.57
C ARG A 62 -18.85 -0.41 -2.73
N LYS A 63 -19.53 -0.68 -3.83
CA LYS A 63 -20.96 -0.43 -4.01
C LYS A 63 -21.62 -1.78 -4.26
N GLU A 64 -22.34 -2.29 -3.26
CA GLU A 64 -22.86 -3.66 -3.27
C GLU A 64 -21.73 -4.67 -3.51
N SER A 65 -21.84 -5.52 -4.53
CA SER A 65 -20.81 -6.50 -4.92
C SER A 65 -19.66 -5.89 -5.75
N LEU A 66 -19.81 -4.66 -6.26
CA LEU A 66 -18.84 -4.02 -7.13
C LEU A 66 -17.73 -3.34 -6.32
N ILE A 67 -16.48 -3.69 -6.60
CA ILE A 67 -15.30 -2.98 -6.08
C ILE A 67 -15.06 -1.76 -6.97
N LEU A 68 -15.13 -0.56 -6.39
CA LEU A 68 -14.88 0.70 -7.10
C LEU A 68 -13.42 1.13 -7.00
N GLY A 69 -12.69 0.62 -6.01
CA GLY A 69 -11.28 0.90 -5.81
C GLY A 69 -10.84 0.55 -4.41
N ARG A 70 -9.63 0.97 -4.06
CA ARG A 70 -9.04 0.77 -2.73
C ARG A 70 -8.58 2.09 -2.13
N ARG A 71 -8.93 2.32 -0.88
CA ARG A 71 -8.37 3.38 -0.05
C ARG A 71 -7.14 2.80 0.66
N ILE A 72 -6.01 3.48 0.53
CA ILE A 72 -4.78 3.12 1.25
C ILE A 72 -4.45 4.26 2.20
N TYR A 73 -4.29 3.92 3.48
CA TYR A 73 -3.77 4.81 4.50
C TYR A 73 -2.41 4.30 4.97
N ILE A 74 -1.44 5.21 5.04
CA ILE A 74 -0.08 4.94 5.48
C ILE A 74 0.33 6.05 6.42
N ASN A 75 0.82 5.67 7.60
CA ASN A 75 1.48 6.57 8.51
C ASN A 75 2.88 6.01 8.81
N LEU A 76 3.90 6.70 8.30
CA LEU A 76 5.30 6.40 8.52
C LEU A 76 5.81 7.24 9.69
N LYS A 77 6.18 6.60 10.79
CA LYS A 77 6.71 7.27 11.99
C LYS A 77 8.15 6.88 12.21
N ASN A 78 9.00 7.89 12.42
CA ASN A 78 10.37 7.71 12.89
C ASN A 78 10.49 8.33 14.28
N LYS A 79 10.57 7.49 15.32
CA LYS A 79 10.58 7.98 16.70
C LYS A 79 11.87 8.69 17.07
N SER A 80 12.98 8.44 16.36
CA SER A 80 14.26 9.08 16.66
C SER A 80 14.30 10.57 16.31
N ASN A 81 13.42 11.05 15.42
CA ASN A 81 13.40 12.45 15.00
C ASN A 81 12.00 13.07 14.92
N SER A 82 11.00 12.40 15.51
CA SER A 82 9.59 12.83 15.50
C SER A 82 9.01 13.13 14.11
N ASN A 83 9.66 12.68 13.03
CA ASN A 83 9.14 12.87 11.68
C ASN A 83 8.03 11.86 11.42
N GLU A 84 6.89 12.40 11.02
CA GLU A 84 5.71 11.65 10.63
C GLU A 84 5.34 12.01 9.19
N LYS A 85 5.09 11.00 8.36
CA LYS A 85 4.58 11.18 7.00
C LYS A 85 3.30 10.37 6.83
N ILE A 86 2.22 11.09 6.55
CA ILE A 86 0.91 10.49 6.28
C ILE A 86 0.66 10.50 4.77
N ILE A 87 0.23 9.35 4.25
CA ILE A 87 -0.23 9.17 2.87
C ILE A 87 -1.63 8.59 2.95
N HIS A 88 -2.59 9.26 2.32
CA HIS A 88 -3.97 8.79 2.23
C HIS A 88 -4.44 8.94 0.80
N VAL A 89 -4.67 7.82 0.12
CA VAL A 89 -4.94 7.78 -1.32
C VAL A 89 -6.11 6.87 -1.65
N PHE A 90 -6.82 7.22 -2.72
CA PHE A 90 -7.80 6.34 -3.33
C PHE A 90 -7.28 5.88 -4.71
N ILE A 91 -7.30 4.58 -4.94
CA ILE A 91 -6.90 3.94 -6.19
C ILE A 91 -8.17 3.38 -6.85
N PRO A 92 -8.68 4.03 -7.90
CA PRO A 92 -9.82 3.52 -8.65
C PRO A 92 -9.53 2.14 -9.25
N GLU A 93 -10.53 1.27 -9.24
CA GLU A 93 -10.47 -0.06 -9.84
C GLU A 93 -10.33 0.03 -11.36
N GLU A 94 -11.24 0.76 -12.02
CA GLU A 94 -11.15 1.04 -13.45
C GLU A 94 -10.29 2.28 -13.71
N ARG A 95 -9.20 2.13 -14.48
CA ARG A 95 -8.27 3.23 -14.78
C ARG A 95 -8.19 3.52 -16.27
N ARG A 96 -8.70 4.69 -16.65
CA ARG A 96 -8.61 5.27 -18.00
C ARG A 96 -7.52 6.34 -18.01
N LYS A 97 -6.76 6.46 -19.10
CA LYS A 97 -5.94 7.65 -19.32
C LYS A 97 -6.91 8.81 -19.53
N GLY A 98 -6.77 9.85 -18.71
CA GLY A 98 -7.39 11.14 -19.00
C GLY A 98 -6.76 11.78 -20.23
#